data_AF-A0A965NV24-F1
#
_entry.id   AF-A0A965NV24-F1
#
_cell.length_a   1.000
_cell.length_b   1.000
_cell.length_c   1.000
_cell.angle_alpha   90.00
_cell.angle_beta   90.00
_cell.angle_gamma   90.00
#
_symmetry.space_group_name_H-M   'P 1'
#
loop_
_entity.id
_entity.type
_entity.pdbx_description
1 polymer ?
#
loop_
_entity_poly.entity_id
_entity_poly.type
_entity_poly.pdbx_seq_one_letter_code
_entity_poly.pdbx_strand_id
1 'polypeptide(L)'
;VFDGITRFDISLSYSGAQNVEARGYAGPVVVCAARYTPIAGHRPDSASTRYMSENQDIHVWLAPLPETHVVVPIHIDIGTAAGELAIDASEFTLGQKTR
;
A
#
# COMPACT_ATOMS: atom_id res chain seq x y z
N VAL A 1 -7.63 -6.15 8.30
CA VAL A 1 -7.87 -4.69 8.45
C VAL A 1 -9.37 -4.45 8.66
N PHE A 2 -9.75 -3.44 9.46
CA PHE A 2 -11.14 -2.97 9.60
C PHE A 2 -11.14 -1.45 9.48
N ASP A 3 -11.98 -0.90 8.61
CA ASP A 3 -12.00 0.53 8.27
C ASP A 3 -13.15 1.32 8.94
N GLY A 4 -13.90 0.69 9.85
CA GLY A 4 -15.09 1.25 10.48
C GLY A 4 -16.40 0.74 9.88
N ILE A 5 -16.37 0.17 8.67
CA ILE A 5 -17.54 -0.39 7.99
C ILE A 5 -17.24 -1.83 7.54
N THR A 6 -16.15 -2.01 6.80
CA THR A 6 -15.77 -3.27 6.17
C THR A 6 -14.54 -3.89 6.86
N ARG A 7 -14.54 -5.22 6.92
CA ARG A 7 -13.37 -6.03 7.27
C ARG A 7 -12.83 -6.68 6.01
N PHE A 8 -11.51 -6.63 5.84
CA PHE A 8 -10.82 -7.23 4.71
C PHE A 8 -9.38 -7.57 5.07
N ASP A 9 -8.77 -8.47 4.32
CA ASP A 9 -7.34 -8.76 4.39
C ASP A 9 -6.63 -8.15 3.18
N ILE A 10 -5.37 -7.75 3.41
CA ILE A 10 -4.44 -7.32 2.37
C ILE A 10 -3.23 -8.26 2.46
N SER A 11 -3.07 -9.14 1.48
CA SER A 11 -1.86 -9.97 1.38
C SER A 11 -0.86 -9.28 0.47
N LEU A 12 0.39 -9.20 0.92
CA LEU A 12 1.49 -8.65 0.15
C LEU A 12 2.39 -9.78 -0.36
N SER A 13 2.78 -9.70 -1.62
CA SER A 13 3.77 -10.59 -2.24
C SER A 13 4.87 -9.75 -2.88
N TYR A 14 6.13 -10.10 -2.60
CA TYR A 14 7.29 -9.44 -3.19
C TYR A 14 7.21 -9.45 -4.72
N SER A 15 7.35 -8.28 -5.34
CA SER A 15 7.38 -8.12 -6.80
C SER A 15 8.69 -7.49 -7.30
N GLY A 16 9.49 -6.89 -6.43
CA GLY A 16 10.80 -6.37 -6.79
C GLY A 16 11.38 -5.40 -5.76
N ALA A 17 12.48 -4.76 -6.13
CA ALA A 17 13.08 -3.67 -5.38
C ALA A 17 13.57 -2.58 -6.34
N GLN A 18 13.51 -1.33 -5.89
CA GLN A 18 13.87 -0.15 -6.69
C GLN A 18 14.55 0.89 -5.81
N ASN A 19 15.43 1.72 -6.38
CA ASN A 19 15.87 2.95 -5.71
C ASN A 19 14.96 4.08 -6.16
N VAL A 20 14.43 4.85 -5.21
CA VAL A 20 13.54 5.98 -5.49
C VAL A 20 13.99 7.22 -4.75
N GLU A 21 13.55 8.37 -5.27
CA GLU A 21 13.72 9.68 -4.66
C GLU A 21 12.34 10.29 -4.43
N ALA A 22 12.00 10.52 -3.16
CA ALA A 22 10.76 11.13 -2.71
C ALA A 22 11.07 12.20 -1.65
N ARG A 23 10.10 13.06 -1.34
CA ARG A 23 10.33 14.13 -0.37
C ARG A 23 10.58 13.54 1.04
N GLY A 24 11.82 13.65 1.49
CA GLY A 24 12.25 13.13 2.80
C GLY A 24 12.77 11.69 2.80
N TYR A 25 12.79 11.02 1.64
CA TYR A 25 13.32 9.68 1.48
C TYR A 25 14.07 9.51 0.15
N ALA A 26 15.33 9.08 0.20
CA ALA A 26 16.08 8.67 -0.98
C ALA A 26 16.80 7.36 -0.67
N GLY A 27 16.46 6.29 -1.40
CA GLY A 27 17.01 4.98 -1.10
C GLY A 27 16.20 3.80 -1.65
N PRO A 28 16.56 2.58 -1.21
CA PRO A 28 15.96 1.36 -1.72
C PRO A 28 14.60 1.09 -1.09
N VAL A 29 13.63 0.76 -1.92
CA VAL A 29 12.31 0.28 -1.50
C VAL A 29 12.05 -1.11 -2.04
N VAL A 30 11.24 -1.86 -1.29
CA VAL A 30 10.64 -3.11 -1.76
C VAL A 30 9.31 -2.78 -2.41
N VAL A 31 9.09 -3.30 -3.62
CA VAL A 31 7.79 -3.26 -4.27
C VAL A 31 7.08 -4.58 -3.96
N CYS A 32 5.85 -4.47 -3.48
CA CYS A 32 4.97 -5.60 -3.26
C CYS A 32 3.71 -5.45 -4.12
N ALA A 33 3.29 -6.53 -4.77
CA ALA A 33 1.91 -6.65 -5.23
C ALA A 33 0.99 -6.90 -4.03
N ALA A 34 -0.16 -6.25 -3.99
CA ALA A 34 -1.15 -6.36 -2.94
C ALA A 34 -2.44 -7.00 -3.45
N ARG A 35 -3.10 -7.81 -2.61
CA ARG A 35 -4.40 -8.42 -2.94
C ARG A 35 -5.42 -8.13 -1.87
N TYR A 36 -6.57 -7.61 -2.30
CA TYR A 36 -7.70 -7.30 -1.44
C TYR A 36 -8.62 -8.51 -1.31
N THR A 37 -8.83 -8.99 -0.08
CA THR A 37 -9.79 -10.06 0.20
C THR A 37 -10.90 -9.53 1.11
N PRO A 38 -12.11 -9.28 0.60
CA PRO A 38 -13.22 -8.82 1.43
C PRO A 38 -13.68 -9.92 2.38
N ILE A 39 -13.93 -9.57 3.65
CA ILE A 39 -14.36 -10.54 4.69
C ILE A 39 -15.78 -10.25 5.16
N ALA A 40 -16.07 -9.01 5.56
CA ALA A 40 -17.38 -8.64 6.11
C ALA A 40 -17.69 -7.16 5.90
N GLY A 41 -18.95 -6.76 6.15
CA GLY A 41 -19.39 -5.37 6.14
C GLY A 41 -19.61 -4.75 4.75
N HIS A 42 -19.46 -5.53 3.67
CA HIS A 42 -19.73 -5.11 2.30
C HIS A 42 -21.07 -5.68 1.79
N ARG A 43 -21.67 -5.04 0.78
CA ARG A 43 -22.88 -5.56 0.13
C ARG A 43 -22.55 -6.77 -0.74
N PRO A 44 -23.33 -7.87 -0.70
CA PRO A 44 -23.06 -9.07 -1.49
C PRO A 44 -23.00 -8.84 -3.01
N ASP A 45 -23.76 -7.87 -3.52
CA ASP A 45 -23.87 -7.50 -4.93
C ASP A 45 -22.99 -6.29 -5.32
N SER A 46 -22.09 -5.87 -4.44
CA SER A 46 -21.20 -4.71 -4.67
C SER A 46 -20.25 -4.95 -5.84
N ALA A 47 -20.49 -4.23 -6.95
CA ALA A 47 -19.63 -4.27 -8.14
C ALA A 47 -18.21 -3.81 -7.84
N SER A 48 -18.04 -2.77 -7.01
CA SER A 48 -16.72 -2.26 -6.62
C SER A 48 -15.95 -3.24 -5.74
N THR A 49 -16.63 -3.91 -4.81
CA THR A 49 -15.98 -4.94 -3.96
C THR A 49 -15.52 -6.12 -4.78
N ARG A 50 -16.35 -6.61 -5.71
CA ARG A 50 -15.98 -7.68 -6.62
C ARG A 50 -14.80 -7.29 -7.51
N TYR A 51 -14.86 -6.11 -8.13
CA TYR A 51 -13.75 -5.59 -8.92
C TYR A 51 -12.46 -5.57 -8.11
N MET A 52 -12.47 -4.98 -6.91
CA MET A 52 -11.29 -4.90 -6.06
C MET A 52 -10.78 -6.27 -5.60
N SER A 53 -11.66 -7.26 -5.42
CA SER A 53 -11.26 -8.63 -5.05
C SER A 53 -10.58 -9.38 -6.20
N GLU A 54 -10.91 -9.04 -7.45
CA GLU A 54 -10.32 -9.63 -8.65
C GLU A 54 -9.12 -8.81 -9.17
N ASN A 55 -8.95 -7.59 -8.66
CA ASN A 55 -7.93 -6.64 -9.07
C ASN A 55 -6.51 -7.17 -8.83
N GLN A 56 -5.67 -7.00 -9.85
CA GLN A 56 -4.27 -7.42 -9.85
C GLN A 56 -3.30 -6.25 -9.89
N ASP A 57 -3.81 -5.06 -10.14
CA ASP A 57 -3.03 -3.86 -10.41
C ASP A 57 -2.94 -3.03 -9.12
N ILE A 58 -2.53 -3.67 -8.03
CA ILE A 58 -2.31 -3.01 -6.74
C ILE A 58 -0.86 -3.21 -6.33
N HIS A 59 -0.10 -2.13 -6.25
CA HIS A 59 1.32 -2.14 -5.92
C HIS A 59 1.63 -1.15 -4.80
N VAL A 60 2.54 -1.53 -3.91
CA VAL A 60 3.01 -0.67 -2.82
C VAL A 60 4.53 -0.67 -2.74
N TRP A 61 5.11 0.52 -2.63
CA TRP A 61 6.54 0.73 -2.44
C TRP A 61 6.79 0.99 -0.97
N LEU A 62 7.51 0.05 -0.35
CA LEU A 62 7.76 -0.01 1.08
C LEU A 62 9.20 0.40 1.35
N ALA A 63 9.37 1.58 1.96
CA ALA A 63 10.64 2.08 2.45
C ALA A 63 10.98 1.43 3.81
N PRO A 64 12.17 0.82 3.97
CA PRO A 64 12.62 0.31 5.26
C PRO A 64 13.05 1.44 6.20
N LEU A 65 12.71 1.29 7.49
CA LEU A 65 13.23 2.11 8.57
C LEU A 65 14.29 1.32 9.35
N PRO A 66 15.59 1.57 9.12
CA PRO A 66 16.68 0.70 9.59
C PRO A 66 16.69 0.41 11.10
N GLU A 67 16.22 1.37 11.91
CA GLU A 67 16.27 1.26 13.38
C GLU A 67 15.01 0.63 14.01
N THR A 68 13.95 0.40 13.24
CA THR A 68 12.64 0.05 13.82
C THR A 68 12.10 -1.31 13.39
N HIS A 69 12.77 -2.03 12.48
CA HIS A 69 12.25 -3.24 11.84
C HIS A 69 10.87 -3.06 11.19
N VAL A 70 10.49 -1.81 10.88
CA VAL A 70 9.24 -1.46 10.21
C VAL A 70 9.55 -1.02 8.79
N VAL A 71 8.60 -1.27 7.89
CA VAL A 71 8.55 -0.67 6.56
C VAL A 71 7.33 0.23 6.47
N VAL A 72 7.43 1.29 5.66
CA VAL A 72 6.35 2.27 5.47
C VAL A 72 6.05 2.44 3.99
N PRO A 73 4.77 2.53 3.60
CA PRO A 73 4.41 2.84 2.23
C PRO A 73 4.76 4.29 1.91
N ILE A 74 5.50 4.50 0.83
CA ILE A 74 5.82 5.85 0.32
C ILE A 74 5.14 6.15 -1.01
N HIS A 75 4.68 5.11 -1.71
CA HIS A 75 3.91 5.19 -2.94
C HIS A 75 3.00 3.96 -3.04
N ILE A 76 1.79 4.14 -3.57
CA ILE A 76 0.81 3.08 -3.82
C ILE A 76 0.12 3.37 -5.15
N ASP A 77 0.08 2.37 -6.02
CA ASP A 77 -0.72 2.38 -7.24
C ASP A 77 -1.87 1.38 -7.13
N ILE A 78 -3.05 1.81 -7.54
CA ILE A 78 -4.27 1.00 -7.50
C ILE A 78 -5.03 1.20 -8.82
N GLY A 79 -5.12 0.17 -9.64
CA GLY A 79 -6.06 0.12 -10.75
C GLY A 79 -7.49 0.20 -10.22
N THR A 80 -8.29 1.13 -10.73
CA THR A 80 -9.71 1.25 -10.38
C THR A 80 -10.56 1.23 -11.64
N ALA A 81 -11.88 1.02 -11.49
CA ALA A 81 -12.81 1.10 -12.61
C ALA A 81 -12.82 2.48 -13.30
N ALA A 82 -12.33 3.54 -12.64
CA ALA A 82 -12.24 4.89 -13.18
C ALA A 82 -10.85 5.24 -13.77
N GLY A 83 -9.87 4.35 -13.65
CA GLY A 83 -8.46 4.61 -13.99
C GLY A 83 -7.52 4.28 -12.84
N GLU A 84 -6.24 4.61 -12.99
CA GLU A 84 -5.23 4.39 -11.95
C GLU A 84 -5.33 5.47 -10.85
N LEU A 85 -5.37 5.01 -9.60
CA LEU A 85 -5.24 5.84 -8.41
C LEU A 85 -3.81 5.70 -7.88
N ALA A 86 -3.06 6.79 -7.93
CA ALA A 86 -1.74 6.91 -7.31
C ALA A 86 -1.84 7.64 -5.97
N ILE A 87 -1.14 7.15 -4.95
CA ILE A 87 -1.08 7.74 -3.61
C ILE A 87 0.39 7.90 -3.22
N ASP A 88 0.83 9.15 -3.10
CA ASP A 88 2.20 9.50 -2.70
C ASP A 88 2.26 10.00 -1.25
N ALA A 89 3.30 9.60 -0.53
CA ALA A 89 3.65 10.24 0.74
C ALA A 89 4.07 11.69 0.48
N SER A 90 3.28 12.65 0.99
CA SER A 90 3.55 14.08 0.81
C SER A 90 4.77 14.56 1.59
N GLU A 91 5.04 13.94 2.75
CA GLU A 91 6.19 14.21 3.60
C GLU A 91 6.60 12.93 4.32
N PHE A 92 7.91 12.66 4.34
CA PHE A 92 8.49 11.57 5.11
C PHE A 92 9.49 12.14 6.14
N THR A 93 9.11 12.16 7.41
CA THR A 93 9.98 12.64 8.50
C THR A 93 10.21 11.52 9.50
N LEU A 94 11.47 11.08 9.61
CA LEU A 94 11.89 10.23 10.70
C LEU A 94 12.19 11.10 11.92
N GLY A 95 11.45 10.90 13.02
CA GLY A 95 11.74 11.56 14.29
C GLY A 95 13.16 11.20 14.74
N GLN A 96 14.11 12.12 14.57
CA GLN A 96 15.48 11.95 15.04
C GLN A 96 15.45 11.84 16.57
N LYS A 97 15.70 10.63 17.11
CA LYS A 97 16.09 10.51 18.53
C LYS A 97 17.48 11.12 18.68
N THR A 98 17.53 12.36 19.15
CA THR A 98 18.75 12.97 19.67
C THR A 98 19.28 12.04 20.77
N ARG A 99 20.47 11.48 20.57
CA ARG A 99 21.21 10.79 21.65
C ARG A 99 21.77 11.80 22.63
#